data_AF-A0A1I3E6V7-F1
#
_entry.id   AF-A0A1I3E6V7-F1
#
_cell.length_a   1.000
_cell.length_b   1.000
_cell.length_c   1.000
_cell.angle_alpha   90.00
_cell.angle_beta   90.00
_cell.angle_gamma   90.00
#
_symmetry.space_group_name_H-M   'P 1'
#
loop_
_entity.id
_entity.type
_entity.pdbx_description
1 polymer ?
#
loop_
_entity_poly.entity_id
_entity_poly.type
_entity_poly.pdbx_seq_one_letter_code
_entity_poly.pdbx_strand_id
1 'polypeptide(L)' 'MKQLALVLGDRAEDSFRQALLGSGGSLKVFAANGLVTTLVGLALLLLLWGPVMDGIGALRRRGQPAKPAEAAE' A
#
# COMPACT_ATOMS: atom_id res chain seq x y z
N MET A 1 -12.76 -20.71 -10.36
CA MET A 1 -12.43 -19.49 -9.57
C MET A 1 -11.01 -18.93 -9.79
N LYS A 2 -10.01 -19.69 -10.27
CA LYS A 2 -8.63 -19.17 -10.45
C LYS A 2 -8.43 -18.20 -11.65
N GLN A 3 -9.35 -18.14 -12.61
CA GLN A 3 -9.14 -17.39 -13.87
C GLN A 3 -9.62 -15.93 -13.85
N LEU A 4 -10.46 -15.55 -12.88
CA LEU A 4 -10.93 -14.16 -12.76
C LEU A 4 -9.81 -13.22 -12.35
N ALA A 5 -8.93 -13.64 -11.44
CA ALA A 5 -7.82 -12.83 -10.97
C ALA A 5 -6.79 -12.53 -12.06
N LEU A 6 -6.49 -13.52 -12.92
CA LEU A 6 -5.52 -13.36 -13.99
C LEU A 6 -6.03 -12.39 -15.07
N VAL A 7 -7.30 -12.53 -15.48
CA VAL A 7 -7.91 -11.64 -16.49
C VAL A 7 -8.18 -10.24 -15.93
N LEU A 8 -8.47 -10.10 -14.63
CA LEU A 8 -8.58 -8.78 -14.00
C LEU A 8 -7.27 -8.01 -14.06
N GLY A 9 -6.14 -8.68 -13.87
CA GLY A 9 -4.80 -8.09 -13.98
C GLY A 9 -4.49 -7.64 -15.40
N ASP A 10 -4.73 -8.52 -16.39
CA ASP A 10 -4.51 -8.25 -17.82
C ASP A 10 -5.29 -7.01 -18.29
N ARG A 11 -6.58 -6.91 -17.93
CA ARG A 11 -7.42 -5.74 -18.26
C ARG A 11 -6.99 -4.47 -17.55
N ALA A 12 -6.50 -4.58 -16.31
CA ALA A 12 -5.98 -3.45 -15.57
C ALA A 12 -4.67 -2.93 -16.17
N GLU A 13 -3.78 -3.81 -16.61
CA GLU A 13 -2.53 -3.44 -17.27
C GLU A 13 -2.78 -2.74 -18.61
N ASP A 14 -3.67 -3.27 -19.45
CA ASP A 14 -4.03 -2.65 -20.73
C ASP A 14 -4.58 -1.22 -20.53
N SER A 15 -5.52 -1.06 -19.60
CA SER A 15 -6.12 0.25 -19.28
C SER A 15 -5.08 1.22 -18.70
N PHE A 16 -4.16 0.71 -17.88
CA PHE A 16 -3.06 1.49 -17.31
C PHE A 16 -2.06 1.95 -18.38
N ARG A 17 -1.65 1.05 -19.27
CA ARG A 17 -0.77 1.37 -20.41
C ARG A 17 -1.42 2.42 -21.32
N GLN A 18 -2.71 2.28 -21.60
CA GLN A 18 -3.45 3.26 -22.38
C GLN A 18 -3.47 4.64 -21.70
N ALA A 19 -3.69 4.68 -20.38
CA ALA A 19 -3.66 5.92 -19.63
C ALA A 19 -2.27 6.58 -19.62
N LEU A 20 -1.19 5.79 -19.55
CA LEU A 20 0.19 6.29 -19.61
C LEU A 20 0.59 6.78 -21.01
N LEU A 21 0.22 6.06 -22.06
CA LEU A 21 0.44 6.51 -23.44
C LEU A 21 -0.33 7.80 -23.73
N GLY A 22 -1.57 7.89 -23.23
CA GLY A 22 -2.38 9.11 -23.28
C GLY A 22 -1.83 10.27 -22.45
N SER A 23 -0.94 10.02 -21.47
CA SER A 23 -0.35 11.07 -20.62
C SER A 23 0.83 11.81 -21.25
N GLY A 24 1.37 11.30 -22.37
CA GLY A 24 2.61 11.81 -22.98
C GLY A 24 3.85 11.64 -22.08
N GLY A 25 3.83 10.68 -21.16
CA GLY A 25 4.92 10.45 -20.19
C GLY A 25 4.86 11.35 -18.95
N SER A 26 3.78 12.10 -18.75
CA SER A 26 3.62 12.99 -17.61
C SER A 26 3.20 12.24 -16.34
N LEU A 27 3.96 12.42 -15.26
CA LEU A 27 3.61 11.91 -13.92
C LEU A 27 2.39 12.61 -13.31
N LYS A 28 1.91 13.71 -13.90
CA LYS A 28 0.69 14.40 -13.43
C LYS A 28 -0.56 13.52 -13.52
N VAL A 29 -0.56 12.45 -14.33
CA VAL A 29 -1.73 11.55 -14.44
C VAL A 29 -2.04 10.82 -13.14
N PHE A 30 -1.05 10.57 -12.27
CA PHE A 30 -1.27 10.00 -10.94
C PHE A 30 -1.92 10.96 -9.94
N ALA A 31 -2.02 12.25 -10.27
CA ALA A 31 -2.64 13.29 -9.45
C ALA A 31 -3.63 14.15 -10.26
N ALA A 32 -4.12 13.64 -11.39
CA ALA A 32 -4.94 14.42 -12.32
C ALA A 32 -6.32 14.79 -11.76
N ASN A 33 -6.82 14.01 -10.81
CA ASN A 33 -8.09 14.22 -10.14
C ASN A 33 -8.08 13.63 -8.72
N GLY A 34 -9.09 13.99 -7.93
CA GLY A 34 -9.23 13.49 -6.55
C GLY A 34 -9.36 11.97 -6.49
N LEU A 35 -10.06 11.35 -7.46
CA LEU A 35 -10.27 9.91 -7.51
C LEU A 35 -8.99 9.10 -7.80
N VAL A 36 -8.18 9.51 -8.77
CA VAL A 36 -6.92 8.79 -9.06
C VAL A 36 -5.95 8.98 -7.90
N THR A 37 -5.90 10.18 -7.32
CA THR A 37 -5.09 10.45 -6.13
C THR A 37 -5.48 9.51 -4.98
N THR A 38 -6.78 9.30 -4.72
CA THR A 38 -7.21 8.38 -3.65
C THR A 38 -6.89 6.92 -3.99
N LEU A 39 -7.05 6.49 -5.25
CA LEU A 39 -6.66 5.14 -5.68
C LEU A 39 -5.16 4.89 -5.53
N VAL A 40 -4.31 5.83 -5.94
CA VAL A 40 -2.86 5.77 -5.75
C VAL A 40 -2.53 5.74 -4.25
N GLY A 41 -3.20 6.57 -3.45
CA GLY A 41 -3.04 6.57 -1.99
C GLY A 41 -3.41 5.22 -1.36
N LEU A 42 -4.52 4.61 -1.77
CA LEU A 42 -4.94 3.27 -1.31
C LEU A 42 -3.97 2.18 -1.77
N ALA A 43 -3.47 2.26 -3.00
CA ALA A 43 -2.46 1.32 -3.50
C ALA A 43 -1.16 1.41 -2.70
N LEU A 44 -0.68 2.61 -2.40
CA LEU A 44 0.49 2.83 -1.54
C LEU A 44 0.24 2.37 -0.11
N LEU A 45 -0.96 2.61 0.44
CA LEU A 45 -1.34 2.13 1.76
C LEU A 45 -1.31 0.60 1.85
N LEU A 46 -1.83 -0.10 0.84
CA LEU A 46 -1.80 -1.55 0.75
C LEU A 46 -0.38 -2.08 0.52
N LEU A 47 0.40 -1.40 -0.33
CA LEU A 47 1.81 -1.73 -0.58
C LEU A 47 2.65 -1.61 0.71
N LEU A 48 2.39 -0.59 1.52
CA LEU A 48 3.11 -0.31 2.75
C LEU A 48 2.46 -0.93 3.99
N TRP A 49 1.37 -1.70 3.85
CA TRP A 49 0.62 -2.25 4.98
C TRP A 49 1.51 -3.06 5.94
N GLY A 50 2.32 -3.98 5.40
CA GLY A 50 3.26 -4.78 6.19
C GLY A 50 4.28 -3.92 6.94
N PRO A 51 5.10 -3.12 6.24
CA PRO A 51 6.07 -2.21 6.86
C PRO A 51 5.47 -1.26 7.90
N VAL A 52 4.26 -0.75 7.65
CA VAL A 52 3.55 0.14 8.57
C VAL A 52 3.17 -0.61 9.86
N MET A 53 2.67 -1.84 9.76
CA MET A 53 2.36 -2.67 10.93
C MET A 53 3.62 -3.03 11.73
N ASP A 54 4.71 -3.38 11.05
CA ASP A 54 5.98 -3.70 11.69
C ASP A 54 6.58 -2.48 12.41
N GLY A 55 6.52 -1.30 11.77
CA GLY A 55 6.94 -0.03 12.35
C GLY A 55 6.16 0.34 13.61
N ILE A 56 4.83 0.18 13.59
CA ILE A 56 3.96 0.41 14.75
C ILE A 56 4.31 -0.57 15.89
N GLY A 57 4.51 -1.84 15.59
CA GLY A 57 4.88 -2.86 16.57
C GLY A 57 6.26 -2.61 17.19
N ALA A 58 7.22 -2.13 16.40
CA ALA A 58 8.56 -1.77 16.87
C ALA A 58 8.53 -0.53 17.80
N LEU A 59 7.76 0.51 17.45
CA LEU A 59 7.55 1.66 18.32
C LEU A 59 6.91 1.26 19.66
N ARG A 60 5.93 0.35 19.62
CA ARG A 60 5.21 -0.12 20.81
C ARG A 60 6.08 -0.96 21.74
N ARG A 61 6.98 -1.78 21.19
CA ARG A 61 7.99 -2.55 21.96
C ARG A 61 9.03 -1.65 22.62
N ARG A 62 9.38 -0.52 21.99
CA ARG A 62 10.34 0.44 22.53
C ARG A 62 9.81 1.20 23.77
N GLY A 63 8.50 1.25 23.95
CA GLY A 63 7.83 1.84 25.11
C GLY A 63 7.41 0.85 26.19
N GLN A 64 7.73 -0.44 26.06
CA GLN A 64 7.42 -1.43 27.10
C GLN A 64 8.53 -1.38 28.16
N PRO A 65 8.29 -0.79 29.36
CA PRO A 65 9.27 -0.87 30.43
C PRO A 65 9.48 -2.36 30.72
N ALA A 66 10.75 -2.75 30.84
CA ALA A 66 11.13 -4.11 31.22
C ALA A 66 10.28 -4.50 32.43
N LYS A 67 9.38 -5.46 32.22
CA LYS A 67 8.57 -6.02 33.30
C LYS A 67 9.59 -6.48 34.36
N PRO A 68 9.56 -5.95 35.60
CA PRO A 68 10.51 -6.38 36.60
C PRO A 68 10.29 -7.88 36.77
N ALA A 69 11.29 -8.67 36.41
CA ALA A 69 11.31 -10.11 36.57
C ALA A 69 11.56 -10.50 38.04
N GLU A 70 11.17 -9.65 38.98
CA GLU A 70 11.70 -9.70 40.35
C GLU A 70 10.69 -9.11 41.35
N ALA A 71 9.58 -9.84 41.58
CA ALA A 71 8.83 -9.80 42.85
C ALA A 71 7.78 -10.93 42.82
N ALA A 72 7.87 -11.87 43.77
CA ALA A 72 7.09 -13.10 43.94
C ALA A 72 7.54 -14.25 43.02
N GLU A 73 8.42 -15.12 43.52
CA GLU A 73 8.09 -16.38 44.24
C GLU A 73 7.84 -17.56 43.29
#